data_AF-A0A960MAI4-F1
#
_entry.id   AF-A0A960MAI4-F1
#
_cell.length_a   1.000
_cell.length_b   1.000
_cell.length_c   1.000
_cell.angle_alpha   90.00
_cell.angle_beta   90.00
_cell.angle_gamma   90.00
#
_symmetry.space_group_name_H-M   'P 1'
#
loop_
_entity.id
_entity.type
_entity.pdbx_description
1 polymer ?
#
loop_
_entity_poly.entity_id
_entity_poly.type
_entity_poly.pdbx_seq_one_letter_code
_entity_poly.pdbx_strand_id
1 'polypeptide(L)'
;MKEYLFKRNIPPKKFASDLRISVSYLYQLLRGERKPSPELAQKIEAYTEGEVTALQLLGIEQELEGQTLAEKYEKRLCNLEETIEKIEDTLMQMEWRISELEL
;
A
#
# COMPACT_ATOMS: atom_id res chain seq x y z
N MET A 1 10.15 12.43 -6.72
CA MET A 1 10.14 13.90 -7.03
C MET A 1 11.51 14.55 -7.20
N LYS A 2 12.43 14.49 -6.22
CA LYS A 2 13.76 15.15 -6.33
C LYS A 2 14.53 14.75 -7.59
N GLU A 3 14.49 13.45 -7.88
CA GLU A 3 15.13 12.87 -9.07
C GLU A 3 14.52 13.36 -10.38
N TYR A 4 13.18 13.52 -10.44
CA TYR A 4 12.48 14.09 -11.59
C TYR A 4 12.98 15.50 -11.91
N LEU A 5 13.03 16.38 -10.91
CA LEU A 5 13.50 17.77 -11.09
C LEU A 5 14.96 17.82 -11.57
N PHE A 6 15.80 16.91 -11.07
CA PHE A 6 17.19 16.81 -11.49
C PHE A 6 17.32 16.33 -12.93
N LYS A 7 16.64 15.23 -13.32
CA LYS A 7 16.67 14.66 -14.67
C LYS A 7 16.17 15.64 -15.74
N ARG A 8 15.11 16.38 -15.43
CA ARG A 8 14.51 17.36 -16.35
C ARG A 8 15.15 18.75 -16.26
N ASN A 9 16.18 18.93 -15.42
CA ASN A 9 16.85 20.20 -15.17
C ASN A 9 15.87 21.35 -14.84
N ILE A 10 14.86 21.06 -14.02
CA ILE A 10 13.82 22.03 -13.63
C ILE A 10 14.26 22.72 -12.33
N PRO A 11 14.43 24.06 -12.32
CA PRO A 11 14.73 24.78 -11.10
C PRO A 11 13.59 24.62 -10.08
N PRO A 12 13.86 24.27 -8.81
CA PRO A 12 12.82 24.11 -7.79
C PRO A 12 11.93 25.35 -7.64
N LYS A 13 12.50 26.55 -7.81
CA LYS A 13 11.77 27.81 -7.76
C LYS A 13 10.71 27.92 -8.86
N LYS A 14 11.03 27.45 -10.07
CA LYS A 14 10.08 27.44 -11.20
C LYS A 14 8.96 26.44 -10.93
N PHE A 15 9.32 25.22 -10.52
CA PHE A 15 8.37 24.17 -10.18
C PHE A 15 7.37 24.61 -9.08
N ALA A 16 7.86 25.27 -8.02
CA ALA A 16 7.01 25.82 -6.97
C ALA A 16 6.04 26.90 -7.50
N SER A 17 6.55 27.77 -8.38
CA SER A 17 5.74 28.81 -9.02
C SER A 17 4.63 28.23 -9.89
N ASP A 18 4.96 27.23 -10.72
CA ASP A 18 4.01 26.58 -11.63
C ASP A 18 2.89 25.87 -10.84
N LEU A 19 3.24 25.24 -9.72
CA LEU A 19 2.29 24.59 -8.81
C LEU A 19 1.59 25.55 -7.84
N ARG A 20 1.92 26.85 -7.88
CA ARG A 20 1.41 27.89 -6.97
C ARG A 20 1.61 27.57 -5.49
N ILE A 21 2.76 27.01 -5.15
CA ILE A 21 3.18 26.73 -3.76
C ILE A 21 4.40 27.57 -3.38
N SER A 22 4.63 27.73 -2.08
CA SER A 22 5.85 28.40 -1.62
C SER A 22 7.08 27.52 -1.86
N VAL A 23 8.22 28.15 -2.17
CA VAL A 23 9.50 27.46 -2.36
C VAL A 23 9.92 26.72 -1.09
N SER A 24 9.66 27.32 0.08
CA SER A 24 9.92 26.68 1.37
C SER A 24 9.09 25.41 1.54
N TYR A 25 7.81 25.44 1.17
CA TYR A 25 6.95 24.26 1.24
C TYR A 25 7.41 23.18 0.27
N LEU A 26 7.81 23.54 -0.95
CA LEU A 26 8.41 22.58 -1.88
C LEU A 26 9.66 21.90 -1.28
N TYR A 27 10.56 22.65 -0.63
CA TYR A 27 11.72 22.03 0.01
C TYR A 27 11.34 21.08 1.14
N GLN A 28 10.30 21.37 1.92
CA GLN A 28 9.76 20.45 2.93
C GLN A 28 9.24 19.16 2.28
N LEU A 29 8.53 19.26 1.15
CA LEU A 29 8.07 18.10 0.38
C LEU A 29 9.25 17.28 -0.16
N LEU A 30 10.26 17.94 -0.74
CA LEU A 30 11.43 17.27 -1.33
C LEU A 30 12.31 16.56 -0.29
N ARG A 31 12.29 17.01 0.96
CA ARG A 31 12.99 16.37 2.09
C ARG A 31 12.14 15.30 2.78
N GLY A 32 10.86 15.17 2.43
CA GLY A 32 9.92 14.27 3.11
C GLY A 32 9.48 14.76 4.50
N GLU A 33 9.76 16.01 4.87
CA GLU A 33 9.35 16.60 6.15
C GLU A 33 7.82 16.83 6.21
N ARG A 34 7.19 16.97 5.05
CA ARG A 34 5.73 17.11 4.91
C ARG A 34 5.20 16.29 3.75
N LYS A 35 3.96 15.83 3.91
CA LYS A 35 3.17 15.25 2.83
C LYS A 35 2.30 16.33 2.19
N PRO A 36 2.17 16.37 0.85
CA PRO A 36 1.25 17.27 0.19
C PRO A 36 -0.21 16.88 0.47
N SER A 37 -1.15 17.81 0.25
CA SER A 37 -2.56 17.46 0.23
C SER A 37 -2.87 16.56 -0.98
N PRO A 38 -3.96 15.77 -0.94
CA PRO A 38 -4.35 14.91 -2.07
C PRO A 38 -4.50 15.68 -3.39
N GLU A 39 -5.11 16.87 -3.35
CA GLU A 39 -5.26 17.73 -4.53
C GLU A 39 -3.91 18.18 -5.10
N LEU A 40 -2.96 18.54 -4.23
CA LEU A 40 -1.62 18.95 -4.67
C LEU A 40 -0.83 17.77 -5.22
N ALA A 41 -0.98 16.58 -4.63
CA ALA A 41 -0.37 15.36 -5.13
C ALA A 41 -0.86 15.04 -6.55
N GLN A 42 -2.16 15.15 -6.82
CA GLN A 42 -2.73 14.99 -8.17
C GLN A 42 -2.22 16.06 -9.14
N LYS A 43 -2.09 17.31 -8.70
CA LYS A 43 -1.51 18.38 -9.55
C LYS A 43 -0.06 18.09 -9.91
N ILE A 44 0.74 17.59 -8.97
CA ILE A 44 2.12 17.21 -9.22
C ILE A 44 2.18 16.03 -10.19
N GLU A 45 1.34 15.02 -10.01
CA GLU A 45 1.26 13.88 -10.92
C GLU A 45 0.90 14.30 -12.34
N ALA A 46 -0.12 15.16 -12.50
CA ALA A 46 -0.48 15.72 -13.80
C ALA A 46 0.65 16.55 -14.42
N TYR A 47 1.34 17.39 -13.63
CA TYR A 47 2.48 18.19 -14.10
C TYR A 47 3.66 17.32 -14.54
N THR A 48 3.86 16.19 -13.86
CA THR A 48 4.98 15.27 -14.13
C THR A 48 4.62 14.15 -15.09
N GLU A 49 3.43 14.20 -15.70
CA GLU A 49 2.92 13.18 -16.63
C GLU A 49 2.98 11.75 -16.05
N GLY A 50 2.76 11.62 -14.74
CA GLY A 50 2.80 10.34 -14.03
C GLY A 50 4.19 9.87 -13.59
N GLU A 51 5.28 10.58 -13.90
CA GLU A 51 6.62 10.21 -13.40
C GLU A 51 6.74 10.33 -11.86
N VAL A 52 5.90 11.18 -11.25
CA VAL A 52 5.77 11.30 -9.79
C VAL A 52 4.30 11.10 -9.43
N THR A 53 3.94 9.91 -8.98
CA THR A 53 2.53 9.57 -8.70
C THR A 53 2.01 10.21 -7.41
N ALA A 54 0.71 10.49 -7.34
CA ALA A 54 0.12 10.99 -6.10
C ALA A 54 0.25 9.99 -4.94
N LEU A 55 0.20 8.69 -5.25
CA LEU A 55 0.37 7.60 -4.27
C LEU A 55 1.77 7.63 -3.64
N GLN A 56 2.82 7.84 -4.44
CA GLN A 56 4.19 8.01 -3.96
C GLN A 56 4.29 9.19 -2.99
N LEU A 57 3.70 10.32 -3.36
CA LEU A 57 3.79 11.55 -2.57
C LEU A 57 3.01 11.50 -1.26
N LEU A 58 1.91 10.77 -1.24
CA LEU A 58 1.11 10.56 -0.03
C LEU A 58 1.72 9.47 0.87
N GLY A 59 2.76 8.76 0.40
CA GLY A 59 3.32 7.59 1.08
C GLY A 59 2.28 6.48 1.22
N ILE A 60 1.45 6.33 0.18
CA ILE A 60 0.52 5.20 0.00
C ILE A 60 1.19 4.13 -0.88
N GLU A 61 2.37 4.42 -1.44
CA GLU A 61 3.31 3.37 -1.84
C GLU A 61 3.48 2.43 -0.67
N GLN A 62 2.79 1.30 -0.76
CA GLN A 62 2.97 0.15 0.10
C GLN A 62 4.45 -0.18 0.01
N GLU A 63 5.13 -0.12 1.16
CA GLU A 63 6.41 -0.78 1.35
C GLU A 63 6.27 -2.20 0.79
N LEU A 64 6.87 -2.47 -0.37
CA LEU A 64 7.08 -3.83 -0.88
C LEU A 64 8.22 -4.54 -0.10
N GLU A 65 8.33 -4.24 1.19
CA GLU A 65 9.23 -4.86 2.15
C GLU A 65 8.44 -5.24 3.40
N GLY A 66 7.43 -6.08 3.21
CA GLY A 66 6.60 -6.59 4.29
C GLY A 66 5.31 -7.13 3.71
N GLN A 67 5.05 -8.42 3.93
CA GLN A 67 3.98 -9.20 3.30
C GLN A 67 2.77 -8.35 2.92
N THR A 68 2.44 -8.36 1.63
CA THR A 68 1.32 -7.57 1.12
C THR A 68 0.04 -7.90 1.89
N LEU A 69 -0.89 -6.95 1.98
CA LEU A 69 -2.17 -7.22 2.65
C LEU A 69 -2.89 -8.41 2.00
N ALA A 70 -2.72 -8.59 0.69
CA ALA A 70 -3.17 -9.77 -0.05
C ALA A 70 -2.52 -11.06 0.47
N GLU A 71 -1.19 -11.12 0.58
CA GLU A 71 -0.47 -12.29 1.12
C GLU A 71 -0.89 -12.63 2.56
N LYS A 72 -1.17 -11.62 3.39
CA LYS A 72 -1.69 -11.85 4.76
C LYS A 72 -3.07 -12.49 4.74
N TYR A 73 -3.96 -12.04 3.87
CA TYR A 73 -5.28 -12.64 3.72
C TYR A 73 -5.20 -14.04 3.13
N GLU A 74 -4.31 -14.27 2.17
CA GLU A 74 -4.10 -15.56 1.52
C GLU A 74 -3.54 -16.61 2.51
N LYS A 75 -2.53 -16.22 3.32
CA LYS A 75 -2.01 -17.08 4.40
C LYS A 75 -3.07 -17.39 5.44
N ARG A 76 -3.93 -16.42 5.78
CA ARG A 76 -5.00 -16.61 6.75
C ARG A 76 -6.10 -17.52 6.21
N LEU A 77 -6.42 -17.42 4.92
CA LEU A 77 -7.34 -18.33 4.24
C LEU A 77 -6.82 -19.77 4.29
N CYS A 78 -5.55 -19.99 3.93
CA CYS A 78 -4.95 -21.33 3.95
C CYS A 78 -4.98 -21.96 5.36
N ASN A 79 -4.64 -21.19 6.41
CA ASN A 79 -4.74 -21.68 7.79
C ASN A 79 -6.19 -22.03 8.21
N LEU A 80 -7.18 -21.30 7.70
CA LEU A 80 -8.59 -21.57 7.99
C LEU A 80 -9.04 -22.86 7.30
N GLU A 81 -8.63 -23.08 6.05
CA GLU A 81 -8.92 -24.30 5.30
C GLU A 81 -8.35 -25.54 6.01
N GLU A 82 -7.08 -25.51 6.43
CA GLU A 82 -6.48 -26.61 7.20
C GLU A 82 -7.19 -26.87 8.55
N THR A 83 -7.75 -25.82 9.15
CA THR A 83 -8.48 -25.97 10.42
C THR A 83 -9.84 -26.61 10.20
N ILE A 84 -10.52 -26.26 9.11
CA ILE A 84 -11.80 -26.85 8.72
C ILE A 84 -11.62 -28.35 8.47
N GLU A 85 -10.59 -28.74 7.70
CA GLU A 85 -10.29 -30.15 7.41
C GLU A 85 -10.12 -30.98 8.70
N LYS A 86 -9.37 -30.45 9.68
CA LYS A 86 -9.19 -31.12 10.98
C LYS A 86 -10.49 -31.26 11.77
N ILE A 87 -11.39 -30.28 11.67
CA ILE A 87 -12.70 -30.33 12.32
C ILE A 87 -13.57 -31.40 11.66
N GLU A 88 -13.57 -31.46 10.33
CA GLU A 88 -14.31 -32.46 9.56
C GLU A 88 -13.86 -33.89 9.91
N ASP A 89 -12.55 -34.13 9.97
CA ASP A 89 -11.98 -35.41 10.40
C ASP A 89 -12.43 -35.78 11.83
N THR A 90 -12.41 -34.81 12.74
CA THR A 90 -12.80 -35.02 14.13
C THR A 90 -14.30 -35.35 14.24
N LEU A 91 -15.14 -34.64 13.48
CA LEU A 91 -16.58 -34.91 13.43
C LEU A 91 -16.84 -36.32 12.90
N MET A 92 -16.16 -36.73 11.82
CA MET A 92 -16.29 -38.08 11.28
C MET A 92 -15.92 -39.15 12.32
N GLN A 93 -14.86 -38.95 13.08
CA GLN A 93 -14.49 -39.87 14.17
C GLN A 93 -15.53 -39.90 15.30
N MET A 94 -16.13 -38.76 15.64
CA MET A 94 -17.19 -38.69 16.64
C MET A 94 -18.47 -39.39 16.17
N GLU A 95 -18.90 -39.15 14.93
CA GLU A 95 -20.06 -39.80 14.32
C GLU A 95 -19.90 -41.32 14.30
N TRP A 96 -18.69 -41.80 13.95
CA TRP A 96 -18.37 -43.22 13.97
C TRP A 96 -18.48 -43.81 15.39
N ARG A 97 -17.91 -43.13 16.40
CA ARG A 97 -17.98 -43.58 17.80
C ARG A 97 -19.40 -43.57 18.36
N ILE A 98 -20.22 -42.59 17.99
CA ILE A 98 -21.63 -42.55 18.41
C ILE A 98 -22.37 -43.76 17.81
N SER A 99 -22.13 -44.06 16.53
CA SER A 99 -22.73 -45.21 15.86
C SER A 99 -22.36 -46.54 16.53
N GLU A 100 -21.14 -46.68 17.03
CA GLU A 100 -20.72 -47.86 17.80
C GLU A 100 -21.41 -47.99 19.17
N LEU A 101 -21.76 -46.87 19.82
CA LEU A 101 -22.41 -46.86 21.14
C LEU A 101 -23.93 -47.04 21.07
N GLU A 102 -24.53 -46.80 19.91
CA GLU A 102 -25.97 -46.98 19.65
C GLU A 102 -26.36 -48.41 19.20
N LEU A 103 -25.38 -49.31 19.01
CA LEU A 103 -25.52 -50.73 18.69
C LEU A 103 -25.43 -51.62 19.95
#